data_AF-A0A1B0DN88-F1
#
_entry.id   AF-A0A1B0DN88-F1
#
_cell.length_a   1.000
_cell.length_b   1.000
_cell.length_c   1.000
_cell.angle_alpha   90.00
_cell.angle_beta   90.00
_cell.angle_gamma   90.00
#
_symmetry.space_group_name_H-M   'P 1'
#
loop_
_entity.id
_entity.type
_entity.pdbx_description
1 polymer ?
#
loop_
_entity_poly.entity_id
_entity_poly.type
_entity_poly.pdbx_seq_one_letter_code
_entity_poly.pdbx_strand_id
1 'polypeptide(L)'
;MQKWFRISLLLCIFGFLKEIRPSEPFVTDFLLGEWRNITEEQVNRDVYPVGTYSYAAQLIIVFLITDFLRYKPLIVVLGLSGIVTWSLLLWTESLGALQLAEVFYGTYLATEVAYFTYIYAKVEREHYSKVTSHTKAAILCGRFIAGSSGQLLVFLKWLDYRQLNYITLAAQILSTVWAIFIPPVLTSVYFHRKASVQRNNNEFMSSEHELVIKKRKNAAILIWRQFRRAYTNRKVLIGSFWFIFGMCGYLQFISYVQILWTAINVDKEEIWNGAVEAAMTILGAISALIAGYSHSSFLSDRRSIFILVIVSLAEGLAIFLGSHTSNLFVSYAAYLIFGVLYSFASTIAR
;
A
#
# COMPACT_ATOMS: atom_id res chain seq x y z
N MET A 1 -19.16 -24.29 -0.65
CA MET A 1 -18.69 -22.88 -0.58
C MET A 1 -18.95 -22.20 -1.91
N GLN A 2 -19.62 -21.04 -1.88
CA GLN A 2 -19.84 -20.20 -3.07
C GLN A 2 -18.49 -19.77 -3.68
N LYS A 3 -18.40 -19.69 -5.01
CA LYS A 3 -17.14 -19.44 -5.75
C LYS A 3 -16.46 -18.13 -5.33
N TRP A 4 -17.24 -17.07 -5.10
CA TRP A 4 -16.71 -15.78 -4.66
C TRP A 4 -16.11 -15.83 -3.25
N PHE A 5 -16.68 -16.65 -2.35
CA PHE A 5 -16.17 -16.80 -0.99
C PHE A 5 -14.80 -17.49 -0.98
N ARG A 6 -14.60 -18.51 -1.83
CA ARG A 6 -13.27 -19.13 -2.02
C ARG A 6 -12.23 -18.12 -2.51
N ILE A 7 -12.60 -17.28 -3.48
CA ILE A 7 -11.71 -16.22 -3.99
C ILE A 7 -11.40 -15.22 -2.87
N SER A 8 -12.41 -14.80 -2.10
CA SER A 8 -12.24 -13.92 -0.94
C SER A 8 -11.24 -14.50 0.05
N LEU A 9 -11.38 -15.79 0.41
CA LEU A 9 -10.49 -16.44 1.38
C LEU A 9 -9.04 -16.49 0.88
N LEU A 10 -8.82 -16.83 -0.40
CA LEU A 10 -7.48 -16.85 -0.99
C LEU A 10 -6.81 -15.47 -0.95
N LEU A 11 -7.57 -14.41 -1.25
CA LEU A 11 -7.08 -13.04 -1.18
C LEU A 11 -6.82 -12.61 0.26
N CYS A 12 -7.72 -12.91 1.20
CA CYS A 12 -7.51 -12.59 2.61
C CYS A 12 -6.23 -13.24 3.16
N ILE A 13 -5.98 -14.51 2.86
CA ILE A 13 -4.76 -15.20 3.31
C ILE A 13 -3.52 -14.56 2.67
N PHE A 14 -3.54 -14.27 1.37
CA PHE A 14 -2.45 -13.56 0.71
C PHE A 14 -2.16 -12.21 1.38
N GLY A 15 -3.18 -11.35 1.50
CA GLY A 15 -3.06 -10.01 2.08
C GLY A 15 -2.63 -10.04 3.55
N PHE A 16 -3.12 -11.01 4.33
CA PHE A 16 -2.67 -11.21 5.69
C PHE A 16 -1.18 -11.56 5.75
N LEU A 17 -0.75 -12.59 5.02
CA LEU A 17 0.65 -13.05 5.01
C LEU A 17 1.61 -11.97 4.51
N LYS A 18 1.24 -11.28 3.43
CA LYS A 18 2.02 -10.18 2.84
C LYS A 18 2.25 -9.03 3.83
N GLU A 19 1.33 -8.81 4.76
CA GLU A 19 1.40 -7.76 5.77
C GLU A 19 2.04 -8.19 7.08
N ILE A 20 2.39 -9.47 7.25
CA ILE A 20 3.21 -9.92 8.39
C ILE A 20 4.65 -9.45 8.16
N ARG A 21 4.94 -8.21 8.56
CA ARG A 21 6.24 -7.55 8.41
C ARG A 21 6.72 -6.99 9.75
N PRO A 22 7.00 -7.84 10.76
CA PRO A 22 7.37 -7.38 12.10
C PRO A 22 8.66 -6.57 12.17
N SER A 23 9.47 -6.56 11.10
CA SER A 23 10.68 -5.72 11.01
C SER A 23 10.41 -4.28 10.56
N GLU A 24 9.26 -4.00 9.93
CA GLU A 24 8.93 -2.68 9.36
C GLU A 24 8.94 -1.55 10.40
N PRO A 25 8.43 -1.73 11.65
CA PRO A 25 8.52 -0.70 12.68
C PRO A 25 9.94 -0.34 13.13
N PHE A 26 10.92 -1.18 12.80
CA PHE A 26 12.31 -1.06 13.25
C PHE A 26 13.29 -0.96 12.08
N VAL A 27 12.80 -0.68 10.86
CA VAL A 27 13.68 -0.68 9.67
C VAL A 27 14.73 0.42 9.77
N THR A 28 14.36 1.61 10.26
CA THR A 28 15.32 2.71 10.43
C THR A 28 16.37 2.35 11.49
N ASP A 29 15.95 1.80 12.63
CA ASP A 29 16.84 1.32 13.68
C ASP A 29 17.76 0.20 13.22
N PHE A 30 17.29 -0.67 12.32
CA PHE A 30 18.08 -1.71 11.68
C PHE A 30 19.13 -1.13 10.72
N LEU A 31 18.75 -0.13 9.91
CA LEU A 31 19.67 0.52 8.96
C LEU A 31 20.77 1.34 9.66
N LEU A 32 20.45 1.95 10.80
CA LEU A 32 21.37 2.72 11.65
C LEU A 32 21.99 1.87 12.78
N GLY A 33 21.73 0.57 12.78
CA GLY A 33 22.23 -0.37 13.77
C GLY A 33 23.64 -0.86 13.44
N GLU A 34 24.12 -1.82 14.23
CA GLU A 34 25.46 -2.40 14.10
C GLU A 34 25.71 -3.19 12.80
N TRP A 35 24.66 -3.51 12.04
CA TRP A 35 24.77 -4.33 10.84
C TRP A 35 25.19 -3.54 9.60
N ARG A 36 25.21 -2.19 9.66
CA ARG A 36 25.54 -1.34 8.53
C ARG A 36 26.29 -0.10 9.00
N ASN A 37 27.28 0.32 8.21
CA ASN A 37 28.02 1.55 8.46
C ASN A 37 27.47 2.70 7.61
N ILE A 38 26.24 3.13 7.89
CA ILE A 38 25.52 4.16 7.13
C ILE A 38 24.98 5.22 8.09
N THR A 39 25.11 6.49 7.72
CA THR A 39 24.67 7.60 8.56
C THR A 39 23.17 7.88 8.40
N GLU A 40 22.57 8.51 9.40
CA GLU A 40 21.19 9.00 9.33
C GLU A 40 20.96 9.91 8.12
N GLU A 41 21.93 10.78 7.83
CA GLU A 41 21.87 11.68 6.66
C GLU A 41 21.81 10.89 5.35
N GLN A 42 22.62 9.83 5.19
CA GLN A 42 22.59 8.97 4.01
C GLN A 42 21.26 8.23 3.87
N VAL A 43 20.69 7.70 4.96
CA VAL A 43 19.37 7.05 4.92
C VAL A 43 18.30 8.05 4.44
N ASN A 44 18.31 9.26 5.00
CA ASN A 44 17.35 10.31 4.73
C ASN A 44 17.46 10.86 3.29
N ARG A 45 18.68 11.12 2.80
CA ARG A 45 18.93 11.80 1.52
C ARG A 45 19.20 10.87 0.35
N ASP A 46 19.84 9.73 0.58
CA ASP A 46 20.33 8.86 -0.48
C ASP A 46 19.56 7.54 -0.61
N VAL A 47 18.86 7.09 0.45
CA VAL A 47 18.13 5.81 0.45
C VAL A 47 16.63 6.02 0.27
N TYR A 48 15.91 6.62 1.22
CA TYR A 48 14.45 6.75 1.16
C TYR A 48 13.90 7.52 -0.06
N PRO A 49 14.58 8.57 -0.57
CA PRO A 49 14.13 9.23 -1.79
C PRO A 49 14.14 8.30 -3.01
N VAL A 50 15.10 7.37 -3.09
CA VAL A 50 15.16 6.41 -4.21
C VAL A 50 13.91 5.55 -4.24
N GLY A 51 13.44 5.06 -3.09
CA GLY A 51 12.21 4.28 -2.99
C GLY A 51 10.99 5.08 -3.42
N THR A 52 10.89 6.32 -2.95
CA THR A 52 9.79 7.24 -3.29
C THR A 52 9.71 7.55 -4.78
N TYR A 53 10.82 7.95 -5.40
CA TYR A 53 10.85 8.28 -6.83
C TYR A 53 10.68 7.04 -7.71
N SER A 54 11.26 5.90 -7.31
CA SER A 54 11.07 4.63 -8.00
C SER A 54 9.62 4.20 -7.97
N TYR A 55 8.96 4.28 -6.81
CA TYR A 55 7.54 3.99 -6.66
C TYR A 55 6.70 4.88 -7.59
N ALA A 56 6.94 6.20 -7.59
CA ALA A 56 6.21 7.15 -8.44
C ALA A 56 6.35 6.83 -9.94
N ALA A 57 7.57 6.58 -10.42
CA ALA A 57 7.82 6.25 -11.82
C ALA A 57 7.19 4.91 -12.21
N GLN A 58 7.33 3.89 -11.36
CA GLN A 58 6.83 2.55 -11.63
C GLN A 58 5.31 2.46 -11.53
N LEU A 59 4.63 3.29 -10.71
CA LEU A 59 3.18 3.30 -10.60
C LEU A 59 2.48 3.59 -11.93
N ILE A 60 3.05 4.49 -12.75
CA ILE A 60 2.56 4.78 -14.11
C ILE A 60 2.65 3.53 -14.99
N ILE A 61 3.81 2.86 -14.97
CA ILE A 61 4.06 1.66 -15.77
C ILE A 61 3.14 0.53 -15.34
N VAL A 62 3.08 0.25 -14.03
CA VAL A 62 2.26 -0.80 -13.44
C VAL A 62 0.78 -0.57 -13.76
N PHE A 63 0.28 0.65 -13.62
CA PHE A 63 -1.10 0.99 -13.97
C PHE A 63 -1.45 0.59 -15.40
N LEU A 64 -0.58 0.88 -16.37
CA LEU A 64 -0.81 0.56 -17.78
C LEU A 64 -0.76 -0.94 -18.07
N ILE A 65 0.17 -1.67 -17.44
CA ILE A 65 0.37 -3.10 -17.71
C ILE A 65 -0.55 -4.00 -16.88
N THR A 66 -1.21 -3.50 -15.83
CA THR A 66 -2.03 -4.31 -14.92
C THR A 66 -3.18 -5.01 -15.62
N ASP A 67 -3.96 -4.27 -16.41
CA ASP A 67 -5.06 -4.84 -17.19
C ASP A 67 -4.54 -5.72 -18.35
N PHE A 68 -3.38 -5.34 -18.92
CA PHE A 68 -2.74 -6.09 -20.00
C PHE A 68 -2.27 -7.49 -19.53
N LEU A 69 -1.61 -7.58 -18.38
CA LEU A 69 -1.10 -8.82 -17.79
C LEU A 69 -2.16 -9.61 -17.02
N ARG A 70 -3.41 -9.12 -16.96
CA ARG A 70 -4.52 -9.79 -16.25
C ARG A 70 -4.23 -10.01 -14.76
N TYR A 71 -3.63 -9.01 -14.11
CA TYR A 71 -3.45 -8.88 -12.65
C TYR A 71 -2.55 -9.92 -11.97
N LYS A 72 -2.82 -11.23 -12.12
CA LYS A 72 -2.12 -12.31 -11.40
C LYS A 72 -0.59 -12.26 -11.54
N PRO A 73 0.02 -12.07 -12.72
CA PRO A 73 1.47 -11.96 -12.84
C PRO A 73 2.05 -10.84 -11.98
N LEU A 74 1.37 -9.70 -11.87
CA LEU A 74 1.82 -8.59 -11.02
C LEU A 74 1.68 -8.89 -9.54
N ILE A 75 0.69 -9.70 -9.13
CA ILE A 75 0.59 -10.17 -7.73
C ILE A 75 1.77 -11.11 -7.39
N VAL A 76 2.27 -11.88 -8.36
CA VAL A 76 3.49 -12.69 -8.17
C VAL A 76 4.74 -11.79 -8.13
N VAL A 77 4.83 -10.80 -9.02
CA VAL A 77 5.92 -9.80 -9.01
C VAL A 77 5.95 -9.03 -7.69
N LEU A 78 4.78 -8.71 -7.11
CA LEU A 78 4.67 -8.14 -5.77
C LEU A 78 5.40 -9.01 -4.75
N GLY A 79 5.05 -10.29 -4.64
CA GLY A 79 5.73 -11.19 -3.71
C GLY A 79 7.24 -11.32 -3.97
N LEU A 80 7.64 -11.50 -5.24
CA LEU A 80 9.06 -11.62 -5.63
C LEU A 80 9.86 -10.35 -5.32
N SER A 81 9.31 -9.16 -5.59
CA SER A 81 9.97 -7.89 -5.26
C SER A 81 10.14 -7.73 -3.76
N GLY A 82 9.16 -8.15 -2.95
CA GLY A 82 9.31 -8.25 -1.50
C GLY A 82 10.48 -9.16 -1.11
N ILE A 83 10.51 -10.40 -1.60
CA ILE A 83 11.63 -11.33 -1.34
C ILE A 83 12.98 -10.66 -1.65
N VAL A 84 13.11 -10.01 -2.81
CA VAL A 84 14.35 -9.32 -3.20
C VAL A 84 14.68 -8.17 -2.24
N THR A 85 13.71 -7.33 -1.86
CA THR A 85 13.93 -6.22 -0.91
C THR A 85 14.48 -6.73 0.42
N TRP A 86 13.80 -7.68 1.08
CA TRP A 86 14.26 -8.19 2.39
C TRP A 86 15.53 -9.04 2.28
N SER A 87 15.78 -9.69 1.14
CA SER A 87 17.05 -10.37 0.87
C SER A 87 18.21 -9.37 0.81
N LEU A 88 18.04 -8.27 0.07
CA LEU A 88 19.04 -7.21 0.00
C LEU A 88 19.25 -6.57 1.38
N LEU A 89 18.17 -6.35 2.15
CA LEU A 89 18.27 -5.83 3.52
C LEU A 89 19.07 -6.75 4.46
N LEU A 90 19.00 -8.07 4.29
CA LEU A 90 19.66 -9.04 5.20
C LEU A 90 21.12 -9.36 4.85
N TRP A 91 21.46 -9.36 3.56
CA TRP A 91 22.73 -9.93 3.06
C TRP A 91 23.64 -8.92 2.37
N THR A 92 23.24 -7.66 2.24
CA THR A 92 24.09 -6.62 1.66
C THR A 92 24.30 -5.50 2.66
N GLU A 93 25.45 -4.81 2.59
CA GLU A 93 25.80 -3.73 3.52
C GLU A 93 26.05 -2.39 2.80
N SER A 94 26.36 -2.44 1.50
CA SER A 94 26.70 -1.25 0.71
C SER A 94 25.49 -0.31 0.49
N LEU A 95 25.76 1.00 0.41
CA LEU A 95 24.75 2.02 0.08
C LEU A 95 24.03 1.74 -1.25
N GLY A 96 24.77 1.37 -2.30
CA GLY A 96 24.17 1.06 -3.61
C GLY A 96 23.21 -0.12 -3.57
N ALA A 97 23.48 -1.12 -2.72
CA ALA A 97 22.56 -2.25 -2.54
C ALA A 97 21.30 -1.86 -1.77
N LEU A 98 21.36 -0.89 -0.84
CA LEU A 98 20.16 -0.31 -0.22
C LEU A 98 19.33 0.49 -1.21
N GLN A 99 19.97 1.31 -2.03
CA GLN A 99 19.28 2.04 -3.10
C GLN A 99 18.58 1.06 -4.04
N LEU A 100 19.23 -0.06 -4.38
CA LEU A 100 18.61 -1.13 -5.15
C LEU A 100 17.44 -1.79 -4.39
N ALA A 101 17.57 -2.02 -3.09
CA ALA A 101 16.49 -2.56 -2.25
C ALA A 101 15.26 -1.65 -2.27
N GLU A 102 15.46 -0.34 -2.21
CA GLU A 102 14.43 0.68 -2.31
C GLU A 102 13.77 0.73 -3.70
N VAL A 103 14.52 0.51 -4.79
CA VAL A 103 13.93 0.37 -6.14
C VAL A 103 12.94 -0.81 -6.18
N PHE A 104 13.33 -1.96 -5.62
CA PHE A 104 12.46 -3.14 -5.52
C PHE A 104 11.31 -2.94 -4.53
N TYR A 105 11.52 -2.18 -3.46
CA TYR A 105 10.44 -1.80 -2.54
C TYR A 105 9.41 -0.89 -3.24
N GLY A 106 9.87 0.01 -4.10
CA GLY A 106 9.02 0.77 -5.00
C GLY A 106 8.20 -0.13 -5.94
N THR A 107 8.79 -1.23 -6.44
CA THR A 107 8.06 -2.24 -7.25
C THR A 107 7.02 -2.98 -6.43
N TYR A 108 7.37 -3.35 -5.19
CA TYR A 108 6.48 -3.99 -4.24
C TYR A 108 5.23 -3.13 -3.97
N LEU A 109 5.41 -1.83 -3.71
CA LEU A 109 4.31 -0.89 -3.51
C LEU A 109 3.52 -0.62 -4.81
N ALA A 110 4.19 -0.44 -5.95
CA ALA A 110 3.52 -0.19 -7.23
C ALA A 110 2.60 -1.35 -7.64
N THR A 111 3.09 -2.59 -7.50
CA THR A 111 2.34 -3.80 -7.90
C THR A 111 1.21 -4.16 -6.94
N GLU A 112 1.15 -3.58 -5.75
CA GLU A 112 0.02 -3.72 -4.82
C GLU A 112 -1.30 -3.24 -5.41
N VAL A 113 -1.27 -2.24 -6.29
CA VAL A 113 -2.48 -1.77 -6.99
C VAL A 113 -3.13 -2.91 -7.78
N ALA A 114 -2.34 -3.83 -8.34
CA ALA A 114 -2.87 -5.00 -9.06
C ALA A 114 -3.62 -5.96 -8.13
N TYR A 115 -3.16 -6.10 -6.89
CA TYR A 115 -3.83 -6.93 -5.88
C TYR A 115 -5.21 -6.37 -5.50
N PHE A 116 -5.32 -5.06 -5.21
CA PHE A 116 -6.61 -4.47 -4.89
C PHE A 116 -7.56 -4.45 -6.09
N THR A 117 -7.04 -4.17 -7.29
CA THR A 117 -7.87 -4.10 -8.51
C THR A 117 -8.31 -5.48 -9.02
N TYR A 118 -7.59 -6.56 -8.68
CA TYR A 118 -7.97 -7.93 -8.97
C TYR A 118 -9.37 -8.29 -8.44
N ILE A 119 -9.75 -7.77 -7.26
CA ILE A 119 -11.08 -8.01 -6.66
C ILE A 119 -12.17 -7.63 -7.66
N TYR A 120 -12.07 -6.42 -8.22
CA TYR A 120 -13.07 -5.88 -9.15
C TYR A 120 -13.05 -6.57 -10.52
N ALA A 121 -11.91 -7.14 -10.92
CA ALA A 121 -11.78 -7.87 -12.17
C ALA A 121 -12.32 -9.31 -12.09
N LYS A 122 -12.25 -9.96 -10.92
CA LYS A 122 -12.59 -11.39 -10.77
C LYS A 122 -13.94 -11.65 -10.11
N VAL A 123 -14.33 -10.83 -9.15
CA VAL A 123 -15.54 -11.02 -8.34
C VAL A 123 -16.74 -10.40 -9.05
N GLU A 124 -17.95 -10.87 -8.73
CA GLU A 124 -19.19 -10.28 -9.23
C GLU A 124 -19.53 -9.00 -8.46
N ARG A 125 -20.22 -8.05 -9.12
CA ARG A 125 -20.49 -6.71 -8.58
C ARG A 125 -21.21 -6.73 -7.23
N GLU A 126 -22.13 -7.69 -7.06
CA GLU A 126 -22.92 -7.89 -5.83
C GLU A 126 -22.06 -8.20 -4.59
N HIS A 127 -20.82 -8.64 -4.81
CA HIS A 127 -19.91 -9.06 -3.74
C HIS A 127 -18.68 -8.15 -3.59
N TYR A 128 -18.55 -7.08 -4.39
CA TYR A 128 -17.40 -6.18 -4.32
C TYR A 128 -17.18 -5.60 -2.93
N SER A 129 -18.24 -5.05 -2.32
CA SER A 129 -18.13 -4.44 -0.99
C SER A 129 -17.71 -5.47 0.07
N LYS A 130 -18.33 -6.66 0.07
CA LYS A 130 -18.01 -7.74 1.00
C LYS A 130 -16.57 -8.23 0.87
N VAL A 131 -16.13 -8.57 -0.34
CA VAL A 131 -14.77 -9.09 -0.58
C VAL A 131 -13.71 -8.02 -0.31
N THR A 132 -13.97 -6.76 -0.67
CA THR A 132 -13.07 -5.65 -0.35
C THR A 132 -12.94 -5.48 1.16
N SER A 133 -14.05 -5.54 1.90
CA SER A 133 -14.06 -5.44 3.36
C SER A 133 -13.28 -6.59 4.02
N HIS A 134 -13.54 -7.84 3.63
CA HIS A 134 -12.79 -9.00 4.14
C HIS A 134 -11.28 -8.85 3.90
N THR A 135 -10.92 -8.41 2.68
CA THR A 135 -9.53 -8.26 2.27
C THR A 135 -8.82 -7.16 3.08
N LYS A 136 -9.47 -6.02 3.27
CA LYS A 136 -8.94 -4.93 4.11
C LYS A 136 -8.80 -5.35 5.56
N ALA A 137 -9.79 -6.07 6.11
CA ALA A 137 -9.71 -6.59 7.47
C ALA A 137 -8.52 -7.54 7.63
N ALA A 138 -8.30 -8.44 6.67
CA ALA A 138 -7.17 -9.36 6.69
C ALA A 138 -5.80 -8.63 6.65
N ILE A 139 -5.67 -7.61 5.81
CA ILE A 139 -4.48 -6.73 5.77
C ILE A 139 -4.23 -6.05 7.12
N LEU A 140 -5.27 -5.45 7.71
CA LEU A 140 -5.16 -4.76 9.00
C LEU A 140 -4.81 -5.75 10.13
N CYS A 141 -5.39 -6.94 10.13
CA CYS A 141 -5.00 -8.00 11.06
C CYS A 141 -3.54 -8.42 10.90
N GLY A 142 -3.06 -8.55 9.65
CA GLY A 142 -1.65 -8.85 9.37
C GLY A 142 -0.72 -7.78 9.94
N ARG A 143 -1.00 -6.50 9.67
CA ARG A 143 -0.22 -5.36 10.19
C ARG A 143 -0.26 -5.26 11.72
N PHE A 144 -1.42 -5.49 12.32
CA PHE A 144 -1.56 -5.49 13.78
C PHE A 144 -0.75 -6.60 14.43
N ILE A 145 -0.80 -7.82 13.87
CA ILE A 145 0.00 -8.95 14.36
C ILE A 145 1.49 -8.69 14.13
N ALA A 146 1.88 -8.11 13.00
CA ALA A 146 3.25 -7.73 12.72
C ALA A 146 3.80 -6.76 13.77
N GLY A 147 3.13 -5.63 14.00
CA GLY A 147 3.57 -4.63 14.99
C GLY A 147 3.57 -5.18 16.41
N SER A 148 2.51 -5.89 16.82
CA SER A 148 2.39 -6.47 18.15
C SER A 148 3.45 -7.55 18.42
N SER A 149 3.62 -8.49 17.49
CA SER A 149 4.60 -9.56 17.64
C SER A 149 6.03 -9.03 17.54
N GLY A 150 6.32 -8.13 16.59
CA GLY A 150 7.62 -7.49 16.46
C GLY A 150 8.02 -6.75 17.74
N GLN A 151 7.11 -5.95 18.30
CA GLN A 151 7.35 -5.26 19.57
C GLN A 151 7.57 -6.23 20.72
N LEU A 152 6.74 -7.27 20.85
CA LEU A 152 6.86 -8.25 21.92
C LEU A 152 8.20 -8.99 21.87
N LEU A 153 8.62 -9.41 20.67
CA LEU A 153 9.87 -10.15 20.47
C LEU A 153 11.11 -9.32 20.82
N VAL A 154 11.11 -8.03 20.47
CA VAL A 154 12.19 -7.08 20.82
C VAL A 154 12.16 -6.74 22.31
N PHE A 155 10.98 -6.45 22.87
CA PHE A 155 10.82 -6.11 24.27
C PHE A 155 11.29 -7.23 25.21
N LEU A 156 10.97 -8.49 24.87
CA LEU A 156 11.43 -9.67 25.61
C LEU A 156 12.91 -10.01 25.34
N LYS A 157 13.59 -9.26 24.46
CA LYS A 157 14.96 -9.54 23.99
C LYS A 157 15.13 -10.95 23.43
N TRP A 158 14.06 -11.51 22.87
CA TRP A 158 14.09 -12.83 22.26
C TRP A 158 14.71 -12.78 20.87
N LEU A 159 14.51 -11.68 20.14
CA LEU A 159 15.08 -11.47 18.82
C LEU A 159 15.63 -10.06 18.63
N ASP A 160 16.68 -9.94 17.83
CA ASP A 160 17.22 -8.68 17.35
C ASP A 160 16.51 -8.18 16.06
N TYR A 161 16.83 -6.97 15.60
CA TYR A 161 16.22 -6.40 14.39
C TYR A 161 16.56 -7.18 13.11
N ARG A 162 17.74 -7.82 13.05
CA ARG A 162 18.12 -8.66 11.91
C ARG A 162 17.28 -9.93 11.84
N GLN A 163 17.02 -10.57 12.97
CA GLN A 163 16.18 -11.75 13.12
C GLN A 163 14.71 -11.45 12.81
N LEU A 164 14.22 -10.26 13.14
CA LEU A 164 12.90 -9.82 12.68
C LEU A 164 12.82 -9.70 11.15
N ASN A 165 13.89 -9.26 10.49
CA ASN A 165 13.94 -9.23 9.03
C ASN A 165 13.88 -10.63 8.41
N TYR A 166 14.45 -11.66 9.06
CA TYR A 166 14.28 -13.06 8.63
C TYR A 166 12.82 -13.54 8.75
N ILE A 167 12.11 -13.18 9.81
CA ILE A 167 10.67 -13.50 9.95
C ILE A 167 9.88 -12.83 8.81
N THR A 168 10.17 -11.57 8.55
CA THR A 168 9.50 -10.83 7.45
C THR A 168 9.80 -11.45 6.09
N LEU A 169 11.05 -11.82 5.82
CA LEU A 169 11.42 -12.53 4.59
C LEU A 169 10.66 -13.86 4.46
N ALA A 170 10.55 -14.65 5.53
CA ALA A 170 9.80 -15.90 5.53
C ALA A 170 8.31 -15.67 5.21
N ALA A 171 7.70 -14.61 5.77
CA ALA A 171 6.33 -14.23 5.46
C ALA A 171 6.15 -13.81 3.99
N GLN A 172 7.12 -13.10 3.39
CA GLN A 172 7.09 -12.76 1.96
C GLN A 172 7.27 -13.98 1.05
N ILE A 173 8.12 -14.94 1.42
CA ILE A 173 8.25 -16.20 0.68
C ILE A 173 6.91 -16.94 0.72
N LEU A 174 6.30 -17.06 1.89
CA LEU A 174 5.02 -17.74 2.06
C LEU A 174 3.88 -17.04 1.30
N SER A 175 3.82 -15.69 1.33
CA SER A 175 2.83 -14.92 0.57
C SER A 175 3.02 -15.10 -0.94
N THR A 176 4.27 -15.15 -1.43
CA THR A 176 4.60 -15.36 -2.85
C THR A 176 4.17 -16.75 -3.32
N VAL A 177 4.47 -17.79 -2.53
CA VAL A 177 3.99 -19.15 -2.81
C VAL A 177 2.46 -19.16 -2.82
N TRP A 178 1.83 -18.44 -1.89
CA TRP A 178 0.37 -18.35 -1.83
C TRP A 178 -0.24 -17.67 -3.06
N ALA A 179 0.44 -16.68 -3.65
CA ALA A 179 0.00 -15.98 -4.86
C ALA A 179 -0.22 -16.92 -6.06
N ILE A 180 0.50 -18.05 -6.12
CA ILE A 180 0.37 -19.05 -7.19
C ILE A 180 -1.04 -19.67 -7.19
N PHE A 181 -1.66 -19.83 -6.01
CA PHE A 181 -3.00 -20.41 -5.88
C PHE A 181 -4.13 -19.42 -6.22
N ILE A 182 -3.84 -18.12 -6.39
CA ILE A 182 -4.84 -17.14 -6.80
C ILE A 182 -5.28 -17.47 -8.25
N PRO A 183 -6.59 -17.59 -8.53
CA PRO A 183 -7.05 -17.99 -9.84
C PRO A 183 -6.79 -16.90 -10.91
N PRO A 184 -6.45 -17.25 -12.16
CA PRO A 184 -6.22 -16.25 -13.20
C PRO A 184 -7.50 -15.48 -13.56
N VAL A 185 -7.36 -14.22 -13.94
CA VAL A 185 -8.44 -13.43 -14.56
C VAL A 185 -8.45 -13.72 -16.06
N LEU A 186 -9.61 -14.10 -16.61
CA LEU A 186 -9.73 -14.46 -18.03
C LEU A 186 -10.05 -13.26 -18.93
N THR A 187 -10.74 -12.26 -18.37
CA THR A 187 -11.25 -11.10 -19.10
C THR A 187 -10.87 -9.83 -18.36
N SER A 188 -10.36 -8.86 -19.09
CA SER A 188 -9.86 -7.59 -18.57
C SER A 188 -10.74 -6.44 -19.11
N VAL A 189 -10.70 -5.28 -18.46
CA VAL A 189 -11.62 -4.18 -18.77
C VAL A 189 -11.32 -3.56 -20.14
N TYR A 190 -10.04 -3.44 -20.50
CA TYR A 190 -9.58 -2.73 -21.69
C TYR A 190 -9.06 -3.66 -22.78
N PHE A 191 -8.16 -4.58 -22.43
CA PHE A 191 -7.42 -5.37 -23.42
C PHE A 191 -8.07 -6.73 -23.75
N HIS A 192 -8.79 -7.33 -22.81
CA HIS A 192 -9.34 -8.69 -22.92
C HIS A 192 -10.85 -8.73 -22.70
N ARG A 193 -11.61 -7.94 -23.46
CA ARG A 193 -13.07 -8.04 -23.48
C ARG A 193 -13.53 -9.36 -24.11
N LYS A 194 -14.56 -9.99 -23.55
CA LYS A 194 -15.31 -11.00 -24.32
C LYS A 194 -15.81 -10.31 -25.58
N ALA A 195 -15.36 -10.79 -26.74
CA ALA A 195 -15.99 -10.39 -27.99
C ALA A 195 -17.46 -10.80 -27.88
N SER A 196 -18.37 -9.83 -27.74
CA SER A 196 -19.75 -10.07 -28.12
C SER A 196 -19.67 -10.55 -29.56
N VAL A 197 -20.11 -11.78 -29.80
CA VAL A 197 -20.18 -12.41 -31.11
C VAL A 197 -21.14 -11.59 -31.98
N GLN A 198 -20.64 -10.49 -32.54
CA GLN A 198 -21.12 -9.93 -33.79
C GLN A 198 -19.98 -10.17 -34.77
N ARG A 199 -19.93 -11.43 -35.19
CA ARG A 199 -19.17 -11.87 -36.35
C ARG A 199 -19.90 -11.28 -37.56
N ASN A 200 -19.64 -10.00 -37.88
CA ASN A 200 -19.91 -9.54 -39.23
C ASN A 200 -18.95 -10.32 -40.13
N ASN A 201 -19.51 -11.17 -40.98
CA ASN A 201 -18.82 -12.17 -41.81
C ASN A 201 -17.86 -11.59 -42.88
N ASN A 202 -17.39 -10.34 -42.74
CA ASN A 202 -16.60 -9.65 -43.76
C ASN A 202 -15.14 -9.38 -43.38
N GLU A 203 -14.66 -9.75 -42.18
CA GLU A 203 -13.23 -9.63 -41.84
C GLU A 203 -12.51 -10.97 -42.08
N PHE A 204 -12.37 -11.37 -43.34
CA PHE A 204 -11.40 -12.40 -43.73
C PHE A 204 -10.04 -11.73 -44.02
N MET A 205 -8.99 -12.29 -43.44
CA MET A 205 -7.57 -11.90 -43.53
C MET A 205 -7.21 -10.51 -42.96
N SER A 206 -7.36 -10.33 -41.65
CA SER A 206 -6.43 -9.46 -40.92
C SER A 206 -5.40 -10.35 -40.22
N SER A 207 -4.12 -10.02 -40.35
CA SER A 207 -3.07 -10.72 -39.62
C SER A 207 -3.36 -10.64 -38.12
N GLU A 208 -3.07 -11.69 -37.33
CA GLU A 208 -3.26 -11.65 -35.87
C GLU A 208 -2.60 -10.41 -35.24
N HIS A 209 -1.48 -9.97 -35.84
CA HIS A 209 -0.76 -8.77 -35.46
C HIS A 209 -1.57 -7.47 -35.66
N GLU A 210 -2.28 -7.31 -36.78
CA GLU A 210 -3.16 -6.15 -37.01
C GLU A 210 -4.37 -6.14 -36.06
N LEU A 211 -4.95 -7.30 -35.76
CA LEU A 211 -6.04 -7.41 -34.79
C LEU A 211 -5.59 -7.01 -33.38
N VAL A 212 -4.38 -7.38 -32.98
CA VAL A 212 -3.78 -6.97 -31.70
C VAL A 212 -3.53 -5.46 -31.68
N ILE A 213 -2.98 -4.88 -32.75
CA ILE A 213 -2.75 -3.42 -32.86
C ILE A 213 -4.08 -2.66 -32.81
N LYS A 214 -5.12 -3.11 -33.53
CA LYS A 214 -6.46 -2.49 -33.54
C LYS A 214 -7.09 -2.54 -32.14
N LYS A 215 -6.98 -3.67 -31.42
CA LYS A 215 -7.44 -3.80 -30.03
C LYS A 215 -6.69 -2.88 -29.08
N ARG A 216 -5.36 -2.78 -29.19
CA ARG A 216 -4.53 -1.88 -28.35
C ARG A 216 -4.85 -0.40 -28.60
N LYS A 217 -4.99 0.03 -29.87
CA LYS A 217 -5.41 1.39 -30.21
C LYS A 217 -6.80 1.71 -29.66
N ASN A 218 -7.75 0.78 -29.79
CA ASN A 218 -9.09 0.95 -29.23
C ASN A 218 -9.08 1.03 -27.70
N ALA A 219 -8.26 0.22 -27.02
CA ALA A 219 -8.08 0.28 -25.58
C ALA A 219 -7.49 1.64 -25.13
N ALA A 220 -6.46 2.14 -25.80
CA ALA A 220 -5.86 3.44 -25.49
C ALA A 220 -6.85 4.60 -25.68
N ILE A 221 -7.63 4.59 -26.78
CA ILE A 221 -8.69 5.57 -27.03
C ILE A 221 -9.78 5.49 -25.94
N LEU A 222 -10.16 4.28 -25.52
CA LEU A 222 -11.15 4.08 -24.46
C LEU A 222 -10.66 4.60 -23.11
N ILE A 223 -9.42 4.30 -22.72
CA ILE A 223 -8.80 4.81 -21.49
C ILE A 223 -8.76 6.34 -21.52
N TRP A 224 -8.26 6.93 -22.61
CA TRP A 224 -8.19 8.39 -22.74
C TRP A 224 -9.57 9.05 -22.68
N ARG A 225 -10.56 8.47 -23.36
CA ARG A 225 -11.94 8.98 -23.33
C ARG A 225 -12.56 8.91 -21.94
N GLN A 226 -12.36 7.80 -21.21
CA GLN A 226 -12.85 7.65 -19.84
C GLN A 226 -12.12 8.59 -18.89
N PHE A 227 -10.80 8.72 -19.02
CA PHE A 227 -9.99 9.67 -18.27
C PHE A 227 -10.50 11.10 -18.44
N ARG A 228 -10.64 11.56 -19.69
CA ARG A 228 -11.18 12.90 -19.99
C ARG A 228 -12.57 13.09 -19.40
N ARG A 229 -13.46 12.10 -19.53
CA ARG A 229 -14.83 12.16 -18.99
C ARG A 229 -14.84 12.21 -17.46
N ALA A 230 -13.99 11.44 -16.79
CA ALA A 230 -13.88 11.42 -15.34
C ALA A 230 -13.39 12.78 -14.81
N TYR A 231 -12.30 13.31 -15.37
CA TYR A 231 -11.70 14.58 -14.94
C TYR A 231 -12.41 15.83 -15.48
N THR A 232 -13.44 15.69 -16.32
CA THR A 232 -14.37 16.80 -16.62
C THR A 232 -15.34 17.03 -15.45
N ASN A 233 -15.55 16.03 -14.58
CA ASN A 233 -16.43 16.15 -13.42
C ASN A 233 -15.69 16.87 -12.27
N ARG A 234 -16.20 18.05 -11.87
CA ARG A 234 -15.63 18.85 -10.78
C ARG A 234 -15.54 18.10 -9.45
N LYS A 235 -16.50 17.21 -9.15
CA LYS A 235 -16.44 16.38 -7.92
C LYS A 235 -15.25 15.43 -7.92
N VAL A 236 -14.98 14.79 -9.05
CA VAL A 236 -13.84 13.87 -9.23
C VAL A 236 -12.52 14.64 -9.14
N LEU A 237 -12.44 15.84 -9.72
CA LEU A 237 -11.26 16.70 -9.61
C LEU A 237 -10.97 17.06 -8.15
N ILE A 238 -11.95 17.59 -7.42
CA ILE A 238 -11.77 17.99 -6.01
C ILE A 238 -11.38 16.78 -5.15
N GLY A 239 -12.06 15.64 -5.31
CA GLY A 239 -11.71 14.42 -4.59
C GLY A 239 -10.31 13.90 -4.93
N SER A 240 -9.89 14.01 -6.19
CA SER A 240 -8.54 13.62 -6.62
C SER A 240 -7.48 14.53 -5.99
N PHE A 241 -7.70 15.84 -5.93
CA PHE A 241 -6.79 16.76 -5.24
C PHE A 241 -6.63 16.39 -3.77
N TRP A 242 -7.74 16.14 -3.08
CA TRP A 242 -7.71 15.75 -1.67
C TRP A 242 -6.96 14.43 -1.47
N PHE A 243 -7.22 13.45 -2.33
CA PHE A 243 -6.53 12.16 -2.31
C PHE A 243 -5.03 12.29 -2.58
N ILE A 244 -4.62 13.10 -3.56
CA ILE A 244 -3.19 13.31 -3.89
C ILE A 244 -2.45 13.93 -2.71
N PHE A 245 -2.95 15.05 -2.17
CA PHE A 245 -2.30 15.73 -1.05
C PHE A 245 -2.33 14.89 0.22
N GLY A 246 -3.45 14.22 0.52
CA GLY A 246 -3.57 13.34 1.68
C GLY A 246 -2.64 12.12 1.58
N MET A 247 -2.60 11.43 0.44
CA MET A 247 -1.68 10.31 0.22
C MET A 247 -0.22 10.75 0.28
N CYS A 248 0.12 11.88 -0.32
CA CYS A 248 1.48 12.42 -0.30
C CYS A 248 1.92 12.73 1.14
N GLY A 249 1.09 13.46 1.90
CA GLY A 249 1.37 13.77 3.30
C GLY A 249 1.48 12.51 4.16
N TYR A 250 0.60 11.52 3.95
CA TYR A 250 0.67 10.24 4.64
C TYR A 250 1.96 9.48 4.35
N LEU A 251 2.32 9.30 3.07
CA LEU A 251 3.53 8.59 2.67
C LEU A 251 4.80 9.30 3.18
N GLN A 252 4.85 10.62 3.08
CA GLN A 252 5.96 11.41 3.61
C GLN A 252 6.09 11.22 5.12
N PHE A 253 5.00 11.34 5.87
CA PHE A 253 5.06 11.23 7.32
C PHE A 253 5.47 9.82 7.77
N ILE A 254 4.83 8.77 7.26
CA ILE A 254 5.17 7.40 7.67
C ILE A 254 6.60 6.98 7.31
N SER A 255 7.15 7.50 6.21
CA SER A 255 8.50 7.12 5.76
C SER A 255 9.59 7.76 6.61
N TYR A 256 9.35 8.96 7.15
CA TYR A 256 10.37 9.73 7.88
C TYR A 256 10.14 9.78 9.39
N VAL A 257 9.00 9.32 9.90
CA VAL A 257 8.70 9.39 11.35
C VAL A 257 9.67 8.57 12.19
N GLN A 258 10.15 7.41 11.70
CA GLN A 258 11.11 6.59 12.43
C GLN A 258 12.49 7.26 12.50
N ILE A 259 12.90 8.00 11.46
CA ILE A 259 14.11 8.83 11.49
C ILE A 259 13.96 9.90 12.58
N LEU A 260 12.81 10.58 12.60
CA LEU A 260 12.51 11.57 13.63
C LEU A 260 12.57 10.98 15.05
N TRP A 261 11.99 9.79 15.27
CA TRP A 261 12.04 9.11 16.57
C TRP A 261 13.46 8.74 16.98
N THR A 262 14.30 8.32 16.02
CA THR A 262 15.71 8.02 16.27
C THR A 262 16.48 9.29 16.66
N ALA A 263 16.19 10.42 16.00
CA ALA A 263 16.80 11.70 16.33
C ALA A 263 16.36 12.26 17.70
N ILE A 264 15.13 11.96 18.15
CA ILE A 264 14.63 12.34 19.48
C ILE A 264 15.20 11.42 20.58
N ASN A 265 15.29 10.12 20.33
CA ASN A 265 15.69 9.11 21.32
C ASN A 265 17.10 8.57 21.06
N VAL A 266 18.11 9.39 21.34
CA VAL A 266 19.53 9.07 21.10
C VAL A 266 20.00 7.86 21.90
N ASP A 267 19.53 7.72 23.14
CA ASP A 267 19.99 6.68 24.08
C ASP A 267 19.30 5.31 23.86
N LYS A 268 18.28 5.25 22.99
CA LYS A 268 17.54 4.02 22.61
C LYS A 268 16.97 3.20 23.78
N GLU A 269 16.76 3.81 24.94
CA GLU A 269 16.39 3.07 26.16
C GLU A 269 14.95 2.50 26.14
N GLU A 270 14.03 3.10 25.36
CA GLU A 270 12.62 2.64 25.27
C GLU A 270 11.99 2.81 23.87
N ILE A 271 12.25 1.85 22.96
CA ILE A 271 11.68 1.86 21.60
C ILE A 271 10.34 1.10 21.58
N TRP A 272 9.25 1.81 21.26
CA TRP A 272 7.88 1.28 21.23
C TRP A 272 7.24 1.33 19.83
N ASN A 273 8.05 1.51 18.77
CA ASN A 273 7.59 1.68 17.39
C ASN A 273 6.56 0.63 16.97
N GLY A 274 6.80 -0.66 17.26
CA GLY A 274 5.89 -1.75 16.88
C GLY A 274 4.55 -1.69 17.61
N ALA A 275 4.53 -1.34 18.90
CA ALA A 275 3.28 -1.13 19.64
C ALA A 275 2.50 0.08 19.10
N VAL A 276 3.20 1.16 18.78
CA VAL A 276 2.61 2.39 18.24
C VAL A 276 2.01 2.14 16.86
N GLU A 277 2.69 1.40 15.97
CA GLU A 277 2.14 0.99 14.68
C GLU A 277 0.93 0.04 14.80
N ALA A 278 0.99 -0.90 15.74
CA ALA A 278 -0.13 -1.79 16.04
C ALA A 278 -1.36 -1.02 16.54
N ALA A 279 -1.16 -0.07 17.47
CA ALA A 279 -2.20 0.81 17.97
C ALA A 279 -2.77 1.71 16.87
N MET A 280 -1.92 2.31 16.03
CA MET A 280 -2.35 3.11 14.86
C MET A 280 -3.22 2.27 13.92
N THR A 281 -2.84 1.02 13.67
CA THR A 281 -3.57 0.11 12.78
C THR A 281 -4.99 -0.15 13.29
N ILE A 282 -5.16 -0.49 14.58
CA ILE A 282 -6.48 -0.74 15.17
C ILE A 282 -7.31 0.53 15.26
N LEU A 283 -6.73 1.61 15.78
CA LEU A 283 -7.45 2.88 15.97
C LEU A 283 -7.85 3.48 14.61
N GLY A 284 -6.99 3.39 13.60
CA GLY A 284 -7.29 3.78 12.22
C GLY A 284 -8.42 2.95 11.62
N ALA A 285 -8.45 1.63 11.87
CA ALA A 285 -9.55 0.77 11.44
C ALA A 285 -10.89 1.16 12.08
N ILE A 286 -10.91 1.40 13.39
CA ILE A 286 -12.10 1.86 14.13
C ILE A 286 -12.56 3.22 13.58
N SER A 287 -11.62 4.14 13.37
CA SER A 287 -11.87 5.47 12.81
C SER A 287 -12.50 5.42 11.42
N ALA A 288 -11.98 4.55 10.53
CA ALA A 288 -12.55 4.32 9.21
C ALA A 288 -13.96 3.73 9.27
N LEU A 289 -14.25 2.83 10.22
CA LEU A 289 -15.59 2.30 10.43
C LEU A 289 -16.57 3.39 10.88
N ILE A 290 -16.17 4.22 11.85
CA ILE A 290 -16.99 5.35 12.32
C ILE A 290 -17.30 6.30 11.15
N ALA A 291 -16.28 6.68 10.37
CA ALA A 291 -16.45 7.50 9.18
C ALA A 291 -17.46 6.91 8.19
N GLY A 292 -17.36 5.61 7.92
CA GLY A 292 -18.26 4.89 7.00
C GLY A 292 -19.73 4.92 7.44
N TYR A 293 -20.00 4.77 8.74
CA TYR A 293 -21.37 4.86 9.27
C TYR A 293 -21.89 6.31 9.35
N SER A 294 -21.02 7.28 9.63
CA SER A 294 -21.40 8.71 9.67
C SER A 294 -21.73 9.28 8.29
N HIS A 295 -21.13 8.72 7.22
CA HIS A 295 -21.36 9.16 5.85
C HIS A 295 -22.81 8.96 5.39
N SER A 296 -23.51 7.92 5.86
CA SER A 296 -24.89 7.65 5.44
C SER A 296 -25.95 8.48 6.18
N SER A 297 -25.62 9.11 7.31
CA SER A 297 -26.61 9.74 8.20
C SER A 297 -26.44 11.26 8.39
N PHE A 298 -25.22 11.82 8.27
CA PHE A 298 -24.96 13.22 8.67
C PHE A 298 -24.15 14.06 7.66
N LEU A 299 -23.38 13.43 6.76
CA LEU A 299 -22.43 14.09 5.88
C LEU A 299 -23.02 14.37 4.49
N SER A 300 -23.72 15.50 4.34
CA SER A 300 -24.02 16.06 3.01
C SER A 300 -22.72 16.45 2.28
N ASP A 301 -22.68 16.32 0.94
CA ASP A 301 -21.57 16.70 0.04
C ASP A 301 -20.89 18.04 0.38
N ARG A 302 -21.61 19.02 0.94
CA ARG A 302 -21.02 20.32 1.35
C ARG A 302 -20.42 20.31 2.77
N ARG A 303 -21.00 19.56 3.70
CA ARG A 303 -20.54 19.49 5.10
C ARG A 303 -19.29 18.62 5.24
N SER A 304 -19.16 17.60 4.40
CA SER A 304 -17.95 16.77 4.34
C SER A 304 -16.69 17.59 4.06
N ILE A 305 -16.76 18.58 3.17
CA ILE A 305 -15.61 19.45 2.84
C ILE A 305 -15.12 20.23 4.08
N PHE A 306 -16.03 20.81 4.86
CA PHE A 306 -15.64 21.54 6.09
C PHE A 306 -14.97 20.62 7.11
N ILE A 307 -15.50 19.41 7.27
CA ILE A 307 -14.93 18.41 8.18
C ILE A 307 -13.55 17.98 7.70
N LEU A 308 -13.39 17.73 6.40
CA LEU A 308 -12.09 17.39 5.80
C LEU A 308 -11.05 18.50 6.06
N VAL A 309 -11.42 19.78 5.89
CA VAL A 309 -10.51 20.91 6.19
C VAL A 309 -10.09 20.91 7.67
N ILE A 310 -11.04 20.75 8.60
CA ILE A 310 -10.74 20.72 10.04
C ILE A 310 -9.83 19.54 10.38
N VAL A 311 -10.13 18.36 9.84
CA VAL A 311 -9.34 17.14 10.07
C VAL A 311 -7.93 17.31 9.53
N SER A 312 -7.74 17.87 8.33
CA SER A 312 -6.40 18.09 7.79
C SER A 312 -5.62 19.21 8.48
N LEU A 313 -6.30 20.23 9.03
CA LEU A 313 -5.65 21.19 9.93
C LEU A 313 -5.16 20.51 11.21
N ALA A 314 -5.96 19.61 11.78
CA ALA A 314 -5.58 18.84 12.95
C ALA A 314 -4.44 17.86 12.66
N GLU A 315 -4.41 17.21 11.48
CA GLU A 315 -3.29 16.41 10.99
C GLU A 315 -2.01 17.24 10.90
N GLY A 316 -2.08 18.43 10.29
CA GLY A 316 -0.94 19.35 10.19
C GLY A 316 -0.43 19.80 11.56
N LEU A 317 -1.33 20.10 12.49
CA LEU A 317 -0.98 20.44 13.87
C LEU A 317 -0.32 19.27 14.60
N ALA A 318 -0.82 18.05 14.43
CA ALA A 318 -0.22 16.85 15.01
C ALA A 318 1.22 16.66 14.51
N ILE A 319 1.45 16.76 13.20
CA ILE A 319 2.80 16.68 12.62
C ILE A 319 3.70 17.80 13.17
N PHE A 320 3.21 19.04 13.25
CA PHE A 320 3.98 20.17 13.75
C PHE A 320 4.40 19.97 15.21
N LEU A 321 3.48 19.57 16.09
CA LEU A 321 3.76 19.30 17.50
C LEU A 321 4.69 18.09 17.68
N GLY A 322 4.46 17.02 16.90
CA GLY A 322 5.26 15.79 16.95
C GLY A 322 6.70 15.95 16.44
N SER A 323 6.97 16.95 15.60
CA SER A 323 8.30 17.27 15.07
C SER A 323 9.10 18.28 15.91
N HIS A 324 8.43 19.11 16.72
CA HIS A 324 9.09 20.11 17.57
C HIS A 324 9.29 19.66 19.03
N THR A 325 8.88 18.44 19.37
CA THR A 325 9.02 17.92 20.73
C THR A 325 10.37 17.23 20.93
N SER A 326 10.91 17.33 22.15
CA SER A 326 12.04 16.52 22.60
C SER A 326 11.61 15.24 23.33
N ASN A 327 10.30 14.98 23.44
CA ASN A 327 9.76 13.82 24.13
C ASN A 327 9.19 12.80 23.12
N LEU A 328 9.78 11.60 23.12
CA LEU A 328 9.41 10.52 22.22
C LEU A 328 7.92 10.14 22.30
N PHE A 329 7.33 10.09 23.50
CA PHE A 329 5.93 9.73 23.70
C PHE A 329 4.96 10.78 23.12
N VAL A 330 5.35 12.06 23.14
CA VAL A 330 4.58 13.13 22.49
C VAL A 330 4.61 12.96 20.97
N SER A 331 5.76 12.58 20.41
CA SER A 331 5.90 12.28 18.98
C SER A 331 5.10 11.03 18.58
N TYR A 332 5.09 9.97 19.41
CA TYR A 332 4.22 8.81 19.21
C TYR A 332 2.73 9.16 19.25
N ALA A 333 2.31 9.97 20.22
CA ALA A 333 0.92 10.41 20.31
C ALA A 333 0.51 11.22 19.08
N ALA A 334 1.38 12.11 18.59
CA ALA A 334 1.17 12.85 17.34
C ALA A 334 1.01 11.92 16.14
N TYR A 335 1.85 10.88 16.04
CA TYR A 335 1.73 9.87 14.98
C TYR A 335 0.41 9.11 15.02
N LEU A 336 -0.03 8.70 16.21
CA LEU A 336 -1.33 8.04 16.41
C LEU A 336 -2.49 8.95 15.98
N ILE A 337 -2.49 10.21 16.45
CA ILE A 337 -3.52 11.19 16.11
C ILE A 337 -3.57 11.40 14.59
N PHE A 338 -2.42 11.62 13.96
CA PHE A 338 -2.33 11.77 12.51
C PHE A 338 -2.90 10.56 11.77
N GLY A 339 -2.48 9.34 12.12
CA GLY A 339 -2.95 8.11 11.44
C GLY A 339 -4.45 7.85 11.60
N VAL A 340 -5.01 8.15 12.77
CA VAL A 340 -6.45 8.03 13.06
C VAL A 340 -7.27 9.03 12.25
N LEU A 341 -6.83 10.29 12.21
CA LEU A 341 -7.45 11.35 11.44
C LEU A 341 -7.38 11.08 9.94
N TYR A 342 -6.22 10.62 9.45
CA TYR A 342 -6.03 10.25 8.06
C TYR A 342 -6.94 9.09 7.63
N SER A 343 -7.09 8.08 8.49
CA SER A 343 -8.01 6.95 8.24
C SER A 343 -9.48 7.40 8.16
N PHE A 344 -9.86 8.39 8.98
CA PHE A 344 -11.17 9.03 8.93
C PHE A 344 -11.36 9.81 7.63
N ALA A 345 -10.44 10.73 7.33
CA ALA A 345 -10.51 11.62 6.17
C ALA A 345 -10.51 10.83 4.85
N SER A 346 -9.64 9.83 4.71
CA SER A 346 -9.54 8.98 3.52
C SER A 346 -10.80 8.14 3.28
N THR A 347 -11.58 7.85 4.33
CA THR A 347 -12.86 7.15 4.21
C THR A 347 -14.00 8.10 3.82
N ILE A 348 -13.99 9.34 4.30
CA ILE A 348 -14.98 10.36 3.94
C ILE A 348 -14.78 10.92 2.53
N ALA A 349 -13.52 11.01 2.07
CA ALA A 349 -13.17 11.61 0.78
C ALA A 349 -13.42 10.67 -0.43
N ARG A 350 -13.73 9.38 -0.18
CA ARG A 350 -14.10 8.38 -1.20
C ARG A 350 -15.59 8.41 -1.47
#